data_AF-A0A4U6BJY4-F1
#
_entry.id   AF-A0A4U6BJY4-F1
#
_cell.length_a   1.000
_cell.length_b   1.000
_cell.length_c   1.000
_cell.angle_alpha   90.00
_cell.angle_beta   90.00
_cell.angle_gamma   90.00
#
_symmetry.space_group_name_H-M   'P 1'
#
loop_
_entity.id
_entity.type
_entity.pdbx_description
1 polymer ?
#
loop_
_entity_poly.entity_id
_entity_poly.type
_entity_poly.pdbx_seq_one_letter_code
_entity_poly.pdbx_strand_id
1 'polypeptide(L)'
;MQADLVELDLSKPRPSWFLDINPAGKVPALVHDGRALNESSVISEYLEDVFPDRAVFPSDPYLKAQSRILIDFCNTQFTTNLYRVLMEQDPVRRERIEAAARKDWEWLERFLTRVSPDADFAFAEFGMADLTYAPFFQRYELNEYFWGFRTPDGLKRVERWRRALADHPSVEATSLPMEDYAKLYADYSLGFSNGAIPPGHERSALDPTIPLNQRPMPPRRVA
;
A
#
# COMPACT_ATOMS: atom_id res chain seq x y z
N MET A 1 11.87 8.71 -17.71
CA MET A 1 12.19 7.28 -17.96
C MET A 1 10.96 6.61 -18.53
N GLN A 2 11.11 5.78 -19.56
CA GLN A 2 10.10 4.78 -19.93
C GLN A 2 10.59 3.44 -19.33
N ALA A 3 9.68 2.66 -18.76
CA ALA A 3 9.99 1.35 -18.21
C ALA A 3 9.01 0.34 -18.78
N ASP A 4 9.52 -0.85 -19.10
CA ASP A 4 8.68 -1.97 -19.50
C ASP A 4 8.11 -2.64 -18.24
N LEU A 5 6.79 -2.73 -18.16
CA LEU A 5 6.11 -3.43 -17.08
C LEU A 5 5.98 -4.91 -17.43
N VAL A 6 6.52 -5.77 -16.56
CA VAL A 6 6.32 -7.22 -16.62
C VAL A 6 5.47 -7.64 -15.43
N GLU A 7 4.23 -8.02 -15.68
CA GLU A 7 3.32 -8.51 -14.64
C GLU A 7 3.63 -9.97 -14.27
N LEU A 8 3.55 -10.27 -12.97
CA LEU A 8 3.69 -11.63 -12.45
C LEU A 8 2.38 -12.09 -11.84
N ASP A 9 1.90 -13.25 -12.29
CA ASP A 9 0.77 -13.93 -11.67
C ASP A 9 1.19 -14.46 -10.29
N LEU A 10 0.68 -13.80 -9.24
CA LEU A 10 1.06 -14.15 -7.87
C LEU A 10 0.52 -15.52 -7.43
N SER A 11 -0.50 -16.06 -8.10
CA SER A 11 -1.10 -17.37 -7.82
C SER A 11 -0.29 -18.56 -8.35
N LYS A 12 0.74 -18.29 -9.17
CA LYS A 12 1.62 -19.31 -9.75
C LYS A 12 3.03 -19.28 -9.14
N PRO A 13 3.80 -20.38 -9.23
CA PRO A 13 5.23 -20.36 -8.92
C PRO A 13 5.95 -19.26 -9.69
N ARG A 14 6.89 -18.58 -9.04
CA ARG A 14 7.68 -17.54 -9.69
C ARG A 14 8.52 -18.16 -10.81
N PRO A 15 8.55 -17.55 -12.01
CA PRO A 15 9.34 -18.09 -13.11
C PRO A 15 10.84 -17.98 -12.80
N SER A 16 11.64 -18.92 -13.32
CA SER A 16 13.08 -19.01 -13.00
C SER A 16 13.83 -17.71 -13.34
N TRP A 17 13.53 -17.10 -14.50
CA TRP A 17 14.15 -15.84 -14.92
C TRP A 17 13.95 -14.71 -13.91
N PHE A 18 12.81 -14.70 -13.18
CA PHE A 18 12.55 -13.69 -12.16
C PHE A 18 13.31 -13.99 -10.88
N LEU A 19 13.44 -15.27 -10.53
CA LEU A 19 14.22 -15.70 -9.35
C LEU A 19 15.72 -15.46 -9.54
N ASP A 20 16.22 -15.50 -10.78
CA ASP A 20 17.60 -15.12 -11.11
C ASP A 20 17.86 -13.62 -10.86
N ILE A 21 16.83 -12.77 -10.99
CA ILE A 21 16.86 -11.32 -10.74
C ILE A 21 16.64 -11.02 -9.25
N ASN A 22 15.64 -11.64 -8.64
CA ASN A 22 15.29 -11.51 -7.23
C ASN A 22 15.06 -12.88 -6.59
N PRO A 23 16.07 -13.47 -5.93
CA PRO A 23 15.96 -14.79 -5.29
C PRO A 23 14.88 -14.85 -4.20
N ALA A 24 14.49 -13.72 -3.61
CA ALA A 24 13.42 -13.68 -2.63
C ALA A 24 12.01 -13.88 -3.23
N GLY A 25 11.86 -13.78 -4.56
CA GLY A 25 10.58 -13.99 -5.26
C GLY A 25 9.49 -12.96 -4.95
N LYS A 26 9.86 -11.87 -4.26
CA LYS A 26 8.97 -10.75 -3.91
C LYS A 26 8.91 -9.72 -5.04
N VAL A 27 7.79 -9.02 -5.11
CA VAL A 27 7.59 -7.88 -6.02
C VAL A 27 7.45 -6.58 -5.22
N PRO A 28 7.85 -5.42 -5.77
CA PRO A 28 8.46 -5.23 -7.09
C PRO A 28 9.94 -5.61 -7.14
N ALA A 29 10.46 -5.78 -8.36
CA ALA A 29 11.89 -5.75 -8.68
C ALA A 29 12.10 -4.78 -9.86
N LEU A 30 13.25 -4.10 -9.88
CA LEU A 30 13.66 -3.19 -10.95
C LEU A 30 14.92 -3.71 -11.60
N VAL A 31 14.98 -3.69 -12.93
CA VAL A 31 16.23 -3.86 -13.69
C VAL A 31 16.54 -2.54 -14.38
N HIS A 32 17.66 -1.91 -14.02
CA HIS A 32 18.14 -0.68 -14.62
C HIS A 32 19.61 -0.83 -15.00
N ASP A 33 19.96 -0.54 -16.26
CA ASP A 33 21.30 -0.75 -16.83
C ASP A 33 21.87 -2.17 -16.58
N GLY A 34 21.00 -3.18 -16.72
CA GLY A 34 21.34 -4.60 -16.50
C GLY A 34 21.56 -4.98 -15.04
N ARG A 35 21.25 -4.10 -14.08
CA ARG A 35 21.41 -4.35 -12.64
C ARG A 35 20.04 -4.49 -11.98
N ALA A 36 19.87 -5.60 -11.26
CA ALA A 36 18.65 -5.92 -10.52
C ALA A 36 18.64 -5.25 -9.13
N LEU A 37 17.47 -4.78 -8.72
CA LEU A 37 17.17 -4.22 -7.41
C LEU A 37 15.81 -4.75 -6.94
N ASN A 38 15.67 -4.94 -5.63
CA ASN A 38 14.43 -5.33 -4.97
C ASN A 38 14.19 -4.45 -3.73
N GLU A 39 13.03 -4.62 -3.11
CA GLU A 39 12.48 -3.78 -2.03
C GLU A 39 12.03 -2.40 -2.54
N SER A 40 10.74 -2.10 -2.40
CA SER A 40 10.14 -0.89 -2.98
C SER A 40 10.79 0.41 -2.48
N SER A 41 11.05 0.55 -1.18
CA SER A 41 11.70 1.75 -0.64
C SER A 41 13.15 1.90 -1.13
N VAL A 42 13.88 0.80 -1.31
CA VAL A 42 15.25 0.82 -1.84
C VAL A 42 15.24 1.21 -3.32
N ILE A 43 14.31 0.65 -4.10
CA ILE A 43 14.09 1.03 -5.49
C ILE A 43 13.75 2.53 -5.60
N SER A 44 12.87 3.04 -4.73
CA SER A 44 12.51 4.45 -4.76
C SER A 44 13.68 5.37 -4.41
N GLU A 45 14.50 5.06 -3.40
CA GLU A 45 15.71 5.84 -3.10
C GLU A 45 16.77 5.73 -4.22
N TYR A 46 16.91 4.56 -4.85
CA TYR A 46 17.77 4.42 -6.02
C TYR A 46 17.34 5.33 -7.19
N LEU A 47 16.03 5.39 -7.47
CA LEU A 47 15.50 6.25 -8.53
C LEU A 47 15.68 7.74 -8.21
N GLU A 48 15.59 8.14 -6.93
CA GLU A 48 15.92 9.50 -6.48
C GLU A 48 17.39 9.85 -6.81
N ASP A 49 18.33 8.94 -6.51
CA ASP A 49 19.76 9.17 -6.72
C ASP A 49 20.14 9.20 -8.21
N VAL A 50 19.51 8.35 -9.03
CA VAL A 50 19.79 8.23 -10.46
C VAL A 50 19.15 9.36 -11.29
N PHE A 51 18.02 9.92 -10.83
CA PHE A 51 17.28 10.96 -11.55
C PHE A 51 17.10 12.24 -10.71
N PRO A 52 18.20 12.94 -10.36
CA PRO A 52 18.18 14.05 -9.42
C PRO A 52 17.42 15.29 -9.91
N ASP A 53 17.19 15.43 -11.22
CA ASP A 53 16.44 16.55 -11.82
C ASP A 53 14.96 16.57 -11.41
N ARG A 54 14.45 15.49 -10.82
CA ARG A 54 13.08 15.36 -10.29
C ARG A 54 13.09 14.77 -8.89
N ALA A 55 13.88 15.37 -7.99
CA ALA A 55 13.92 14.97 -6.59
C ALA A 55 12.52 15.01 -5.96
N VAL A 56 12.14 13.93 -5.29
CA VAL A 56 10.87 13.80 -4.56
C VAL A 56 11.07 13.84 -3.04
N PHE A 57 12.32 13.80 -2.54
CA PHE A 57 12.55 14.19 -1.16
C PHE A 57 12.57 15.71 -0.99
N PRO A 58 12.13 16.24 0.17
CA PRO A 58 12.38 17.62 0.52
C PRO A 58 13.87 17.97 0.46
N SER A 59 14.20 19.15 -0.05
CA SER A 59 15.56 19.67 -0.11
C SER A 59 16.09 20.06 1.28
N ASP A 60 15.20 20.50 2.18
CA ASP A 60 15.54 20.77 3.57
C ASP A 60 15.93 19.47 4.31
N PRO A 61 17.13 19.41 4.93
CA PRO A 61 17.59 18.18 5.59
C PRO A 61 16.69 17.69 6.72
N TYR A 62 16.06 18.60 7.47
CA TYR A 62 15.16 18.23 8.56
C TYR A 62 13.87 17.63 8.00
N LEU A 63 13.25 18.24 6.99
CA LEU A 63 12.06 17.69 6.33
C LEU A 63 12.36 16.37 5.61
N LYS A 64 13.55 16.21 5.03
CA LYS A 64 14.00 14.93 4.48
C LYS A 64 14.08 13.84 5.56
N ALA A 65 14.60 14.16 6.74
CA ALA A 65 14.61 13.24 7.89
C ALA A 65 13.17 12.92 8.36
N GLN A 66 12.29 13.92 8.43
CA GLN A 66 10.88 13.70 8.76
C GLN A 66 10.17 12.81 7.73
N SER A 67 10.50 12.95 6.45
CA SER A 67 9.98 12.07 5.38
C SER A 67 10.39 10.61 5.61
N ARG A 68 11.66 10.37 5.96
CA ARG A 68 12.15 9.03 6.31
C ARG A 68 11.47 8.43 7.53
N ILE A 69 11.16 9.25 8.55
CA ILE A 69 10.40 8.78 9.72
C ILE A 69 8.98 8.34 9.31
N LEU A 70 8.30 9.08 8.43
CA LEU A 70 7.00 8.65 7.89
C LEU A 70 7.13 7.34 7.12
N ILE A 71 8.14 7.22 6.24
CA ILE A 71 8.36 6.00 5.43
C ILE A 71 8.60 4.79 6.33
N ASP A 72 9.46 4.92 7.35
CA ASP A 72 9.74 3.85 8.32
C ASP A 72 8.47 3.45 9.08
N PHE A 73 7.70 4.42 9.59
CA PHE A 73 6.43 4.14 10.26
C PHE A 73 5.43 3.44 9.33
N CYS A 74 5.38 3.83 8.05
CA CYS A 74 4.55 3.17 7.05
C CYS A 74 4.92 1.69 6.92
N ASN A 75 6.20 1.43 6.65
CA ASN A 75 6.74 0.11 6.33
C ASN A 75 6.70 -0.85 7.52
N THR A 76 6.89 -0.36 8.75
CA THR A 76 7.04 -1.21 9.93
C THR A 76 5.74 -1.38 10.71
N GLN A 77 4.89 -0.35 10.74
CA GLN A 77 3.74 -0.28 11.65
C GLN A 77 2.41 -0.15 10.90
N PHE A 78 2.23 0.92 10.11
CA PHE A 78 0.93 1.25 9.51
C PHE A 78 0.45 0.16 8.55
N THR A 79 1.31 -0.29 7.64
CA THR A 79 1.00 -1.36 6.68
C THR A 79 0.81 -2.70 7.37
N THR A 80 1.63 -3.00 8.39
CA THR A 80 1.48 -4.19 9.23
C THR A 80 0.09 -4.25 9.84
N ASN A 81 -0.37 -3.18 10.50
CA ASN A 81 -1.68 -3.18 11.13
C ASN A 81 -2.83 -3.16 10.11
N LEU A 82 -2.69 -2.45 8.98
CA LEU A 82 -3.65 -2.50 7.87
C LEU A 82 -3.94 -3.94 7.46
N TYR A 83 -2.91 -4.74 7.19
CA TYR A 83 -3.09 -6.12 6.74
C TYR A 83 -3.48 -7.07 7.88
N ARG A 84 -3.02 -6.83 9.10
CA ARG A 84 -3.45 -7.61 10.26
C ARG A 84 -4.94 -7.46 10.54
N VAL A 85 -5.51 -6.26 10.42
CA VAL A 85 -6.97 -6.09 10.52
C VAL A 85 -7.66 -6.85 9.39
N LEU A 86 -7.20 -6.66 8.16
CA LEU A 86 -7.82 -7.27 6.99
C LEU A 86 -7.86 -8.81 7.11
N MET A 87 -6.79 -9.42 7.61
CA MET A 87 -6.60 -10.87 7.61
C MET A 87 -7.08 -11.59 8.88
N GLU A 88 -7.27 -10.89 10.00
CA GLU A 88 -7.62 -11.54 11.27
C GLU A 88 -9.06 -12.10 11.25
N GLN A 89 -9.20 -13.39 11.52
CA GLN A 89 -10.48 -14.09 11.51
C GLN A 89 -11.13 -14.15 12.89
N ASP A 90 -10.35 -14.06 13.97
CA ASP A 90 -10.85 -14.05 15.34
C ASP A 90 -11.36 -12.65 15.73
N PRO A 91 -12.66 -12.48 16.06
CA PRO A 91 -13.21 -11.15 16.35
C PRO A 91 -12.57 -10.47 17.57
N VAL A 92 -12.22 -11.22 18.60
CA VAL A 92 -11.63 -10.68 19.84
C VAL A 92 -10.20 -10.20 19.58
N ARG A 93 -9.42 -10.94 18.80
CA ARG A 93 -8.09 -10.48 18.37
C ARG A 93 -8.20 -9.30 17.41
N ARG A 94 -9.17 -9.31 16.49
CA ARG A 94 -9.37 -8.22 15.53
C ARG A 94 -9.65 -6.91 16.24
N GLU A 95 -10.54 -6.89 17.24
CA GLU A 95 -10.84 -5.69 18.03
C GLU A 95 -9.57 -5.07 18.65
N ARG A 96 -8.66 -5.91 19.16
CA ARG A 96 -7.37 -5.45 19.70
C ARG A 96 -6.45 -4.87 18.63
N ILE A 97 -6.42 -5.48 17.45
CA ILE A 97 -5.62 -5.00 16.31
C ILE A 97 -6.21 -3.69 15.78
N GLU A 98 -7.53 -3.57 15.67
CA GLU A 98 -8.20 -2.32 15.29
C GLU A 98 -7.90 -1.20 16.28
N ALA A 99 -7.87 -1.49 17.59
CA ALA A 99 -7.48 -0.51 18.59
C ALA A 99 -6.02 -0.04 18.40
N ALA A 100 -5.10 -0.91 17.97
CA ALA A 100 -3.74 -0.52 17.60
C ALA A 100 -3.72 0.30 16.31
N ALA A 101 -4.45 -0.12 15.28
CA ALA A 101 -4.55 0.58 14.00
C ALA A 101 -5.14 2.00 14.17
N ARG A 102 -6.11 2.20 15.08
CA ARG A 102 -6.63 3.53 15.44
C ARG A 102 -5.52 4.45 15.98
N LYS A 103 -4.60 3.92 16.80
CA LYS A 103 -3.46 4.70 17.32
C LYS A 103 -2.49 5.11 16.21
N ASP A 104 -2.36 4.31 15.15
CA ASP A 104 -1.52 4.67 14.01
C ASP A 104 -2.07 5.89 13.27
N TRP A 105 -3.40 5.94 13.07
CA TRP A 105 -4.07 7.11 12.50
C TRP A 105 -3.91 8.37 13.35
N GLU A 106 -4.09 8.25 14.66
CA GLU A 106 -3.86 9.38 15.57
C GLU A 106 -2.39 9.82 15.58
N TRP A 107 -1.45 8.89 15.43
CA TRP A 107 -0.03 9.21 15.31
C TRP A 107 0.24 10.01 14.04
N LEU A 108 -0.33 9.61 12.90
CA LEU A 108 -0.20 10.36 11.64
C LEU A 108 -0.75 11.78 11.78
N GLU A 109 -1.93 11.94 12.39
CA GLU A 109 -2.53 13.25 12.63
C GLU A 109 -1.61 14.16 13.46
N ARG A 110 -1.12 13.64 14.60
CA ARG A 110 -0.20 14.40 15.47
C ARG A 110 1.12 14.71 14.76
N PHE A 111 1.65 13.77 13.99
CA PHE A 111 2.91 13.94 13.27
C PHE A 111 2.78 15.05 12.22
N LEU A 112 1.78 14.96 11.34
CA LEU A 112 1.59 15.92 10.25
C LEU A 112 1.20 17.29 10.78
N THR A 113 0.37 17.37 11.81
CA THR A 113 0.01 18.65 12.46
C THR A 113 1.23 19.35 13.05
N ARG A 114 2.19 18.59 13.60
CA ARG A 114 3.41 19.16 14.18
C ARG A 114 4.40 19.63 13.11
N VAL A 115 4.52 18.89 12.01
CA VAL A 115 5.62 19.06 11.05
C VAL A 115 5.21 19.91 9.85
N SER A 116 3.97 19.79 9.39
CA SER A 116 3.47 20.39 8.15
C SER A 116 1.96 20.71 8.23
N PRO A 117 1.50 21.50 9.24
CA PRO A 117 0.07 21.65 9.56
C PRO A 117 -0.79 22.16 8.39
N ASP A 118 -0.23 23.01 7.55
CA ASP A 118 -0.99 23.70 6.51
C ASP A 118 -0.85 23.08 5.12
N ALA A 119 0.01 22.08 4.95
CA ALA A 119 0.25 21.48 3.64
C ALA A 119 -0.84 20.48 3.23
N ASP A 120 -1.02 20.30 1.91
CA ASP A 120 -1.94 19.31 1.37
C ASP A 120 -1.33 17.91 1.38
N PHE A 121 -0.07 17.76 0.93
CA PHE A 121 0.68 16.50 0.92
C PHE A 121 1.31 16.20 2.29
N ALA A 122 2.18 15.20 2.41
CA ALA A 122 2.93 14.95 3.64
C ALA A 122 3.74 16.18 4.06
N PHE A 123 4.28 16.90 3.07
CA PHE A 123 4.93 18.20 3.20
C PHE A 123 4.35 19.18 2.17
N ALA A 124 5.06 20.28 1.89
CA ALA A 124 4.58 21.33 0.99
C ALA A 124 4.32 20.83 -0.45
N GLU A 125 5.15 19.91 -0.94
CA GLU A 125 5.06 19.32 -2.28
C GLU A 125 4.85 17.80 -2.18
N PHE A 126 4.27 17.20 -3.21
CA PHE A 126 4.13 15.75 -3.34
C PHE A 126 5.53 15.11 -3.42
N GLY A 127 5.81 14.14 -2.55
CA GLY A 127 7.14 13.57 -2.40
C GLY A 127 7.21 12.09 -2.01
N MET A 128 8.37 11.67 -1.51
CA MET A 128 8.64 10.25 -1.24
C MET A 128 7.70 9.63 -0.18
N ALA A 129 7.35 10.39 0.86
CA ALA A 129 6.39 9.93 1.86
C ALA A 129 4.99 9.75 1.25
N ASP A 130 4.57 10.66 0.37
CA ASP A 130 3.30 10.58 -0.36
C ASP A 130 3.22 9.32 -1.23
N LEU A 131 4.26 9.07 -2.03
CA LEU A 131 4.40 7.87 -2.85
C LEU A 131 4.33 6.59 -2.02
N THR A 132 4.90 6.60 -0.82
CA THR A 132 4.90 5.45 0.08
C THR A 132 3.51 5.16 0.63
N TYR A 133 2.74 6.19 1.01
CA TYR A 133 1.43 6.00 1.65
C TYR A 133 0.26 5.83 0.69
N ALA A 134 0.29 6.47 -0.48
CA ALA A 134 -0.80 6.45 -1.45
C ALA A 134 -1.40 5.05 -1.71
N PRO A 135 -0.60 4.01 -2.04
CA PRO A 135 -1.16 2.67 -2.29
C PRO A 135 -1.81 2.05 -1.04
N PHE A 136 -1.35 2.40 0.16
CA PHE A 136 -1.86 1.84 1.40
C PHE A 136 -3.10 2.56 1.90
N PHE A 137 -3.28 3.85 1.64
CA PHE A 137 -4.55 4.51 1.93
C PHE A 137 -5.70 3.92 1.11
N GLN A 138 -5.47 3.60 -0.15
CA GLN A 138 -6.45 2.90 -0.99
C GLN A 138 -6.76 1.51 -0.45
N ARG A 139 -5.72 0.73 -0.10
CA ARG A 139 -5.90 -0.63 0.45
C ARG A 139 -6.51 -0.62 1.85
N TYR A 140 -6.39 0.48 2.60
CA TYR A 140 -6.99 0.58 3.92
C TYR A 140 -8.52 0.56 3.83
N GLU A 141 -9.10 1.08 2.75
CA GLU A 141 -10.55 1.09 2.52
C GLU A 141 -11.15 -0.33 2.44
N LEU A 142 -10.33 -1.34 2.14
CA LEU A 142 -10.73 -2.75 2.23
C LEU A 142 -11.17 -3.15 3.64
N ASN A 143 -10.57 -2.57 4.68
CA ASN A 143 -10.96 -2.83 6.06
C ASN A 143 -12.37 -2.28 6.35
N GLU A 144 -12.76 -1.17 5.75
CA GLU A 144 -14.14 -0.69 5.84
C GLU A 144 -15.08 -1.61 5.05
N TYR A 145 -14.71 -2.00 3.82
CA TYR A 145 -15.56 -2.85 3.00
C TYR A 145 -15.83 -4.22 3.66
N PHE A 146 -14.78 -4.91 4.10
CA PHE A 146 -14.90 -6.26 4.67
C PHE A 146 -15.35 -6.24 6.12
N TRP A 147 -14.81 -5.35 6.95
CA TRP A 147 -15.00 -5.41 8.41
C TRP A 147 -15.79 -4.24 8.99
N GLY A 148 -16.14 -3.23 8.19
CA GLY A 148 -16.76 -2.00 8.69
C GLY A 148 -15.81 -1.14 9.51
N PHE A 149 -14.51 -1.45 9.51
CA PHE A 149 -13.52 -0.71 10.26
C PHE A 149 -13.15 0.59 9.53
N ARG A 150 -13.73 1.68 10.02
CA ARG A 150 -13.51 3.04 9.50
C ARG A 150 -12.30 3.71 10.12
N THR A 151 -11.73 4.62 9.35
CA THR A 151 -10.74 5.59 9.89
C THR A 151 -11.41 6.44 10.99
N PRO A 152 -10.72 6.76 12.09
CA PRO A 152 -11.28 7.63 13.12
C PRO A 152 -11.69 9.00 12.58
N ASP A 153 -12.78 9.54 13.11
CA ASP A 153 -13.24 10.89 12.78
C ASP A 153 -12.33 11.98 13.36
N GLY A 154 -12.33 13.16 12.73
CA GLY A 154 -11.69 14.36 13.28
C GLY A 154 -10.20 14.47 13.03
N LEU A 155 -9.63 13.58 12.20
CA LEU A 155 -8.23 13.59 11.79
C LEU A 155 -8.04 14.51 10.58
N LYS A 156 -8.28 15.81 10.78
CA LYS A 156 -8.40 16.81 9.71
C LYS A 156 -7.16 16.86 8.82
N ARG A 157 -5.96 16.74 9.40
CA ARG A 157 -4.72 16.86 8.64
C ARG A 157 -4.47 15.63 7.78
N VAL A 158 -4.77 14.44 8.30
CA VAL A 158 -4.71 13.19 7.55
C VAL A 158 -5.81 13.11 6.49
N GLU A 159 -7.03 13.56 6.78
CA GLU A 159 -8.11 13.63 5.79
C GLU A 159 -7.76 14.52 4.60
N ARG A 160 -7.17 15.71 4.86
CA ARG A 160 -6.64 16.58 3.81
C ARG A 160 -5.59 15.84 2.97
N TRP A 161 -4.66 15.17 3.64
CA TRP A 161 -3.60 14.41 2.98
C TRP A 161 -4.14 13.32 2.07
N ARG A 162 -5.07 12.50 2.58
CA ARG A 162 -5.68 11.42 1.80
C ARG A 162 -6.41 11.93 0.56
N ARG A 163 -7.11 13.05 0.66
CA ARG A 163 -7.79 13.68 -0.50
C ARG A 163 -6.79 14.15 -1.54
N ALA A 164 -5.77 14.89 -1.11
CA ALA A 164 -4.72 15.38 -2.01
C ALA A 164 -3.99 14.23 -2.73
N LEU A 165 -3.75 13.10 -2.06
CA LEU A 165 -3.18 11.91 -2.69
C LEU A 165 -4.12 11.24 -3.67
N ALA A 166 -5.41 11.09 -3.33
CA ALA A 166 -6.40 10.49 -4.23
C ALA A 166 -6.55 11.29 -5.53
N ASP A 167 -6.44 12.62 -5.45
CA ASP A 167 -6.57 13.54 -6.59
C ASP A 167 -5.25 13.71 -7.38
N HIS A 168 -4.14 13.14 -6.93
CA HIS A 168 -2.86 13.32 -7.59
C HIS A 168 -2.76 12.44 -8.86
N PRO A 169 -2.39 13.00 -10.04
CA PRO A 169 -2.45 12.26 -11.31
C PRO A 169 -1.63 10.95 -11.35
N SER A 170 -0.46 10.92 -10.68
CA SER A 170 0.35 9.68 -10.64
C SER A 170 -0.28 8.58 -9.78
N VAL A 171 -1.06 8.97 -8.77
CA VAL A 171 -1.79 8.04 -7.90
C VAL A 171 -3.00 7.54 -8.65
N GLU A 172 -3.80 8.44 -9.23
CA GLU A 172 -4.98 8.09 -10.04
C GLU A 172 -4.62 7.11 -11.17
N ALA A 173 -3.55 7.39 -11.92
CA ALA A 173 -3.11 6.57 -13.05
C ALA A 173 -2.70 5.13 -12.68
N THR A 174 -2.46 4.84 -11.39
CA THR A 174 -2.05 3.51 -10.89
C THR A 174 -3.09 2.90 -9.96
N SER A 175 -4.26 3.52 -9.84
CA SER A 175 -5.34 3.10 -8.97
C SER A 175 -6.31 2.15 -9.67
N LEU A 176 -6.91 1.26 -8.87
CA LEU A 176 -8.08 0.49 -9.30
C LEU A 176 -9.33 1.01 -8.60
N PRO A 177 -10.51 0.85 -9.20
CA PRO A 177 -11.77 1.04 -8.49
C PRO A 177 -11.82 0.17 -7.24
N MET A 178 -12.48 0.64 -6.18
CA MET A 178 -12.59 -0.12 -4.94
C MET A 178 -13.23 -1.50 -5.13
N GLU A 179 -14.13 -1.63 -6.10
CA GLU A 179 -14.72 -2.90 -6.51
C GLU A 179 -13.66 -3.94 -6.90
N ASP A 180 -12.69 -3.53 -7.70
CA ASP A 180 -11.63 -4.38 -8.22
C ASP A 180 -10.61 -4.73 -7.14
N TYR A 181 -10.27 -3.76 -6.29
CA TYR A 181 -9.48 -4.03 -5.09
C TYR A 181 -10.18 -5.04 -4.17
N ALA A 182 -11.48 -4.91 -3.90
CA ALA A 182 -12.21 -5.87 -3.06
C ALA A 182 -12.17 -7.28 -3.67
N LYS A 183 -12.35 -7.41 -4.98
CA LYS A 183 -12.27 -8.69 -5.70
C LYS A 183 -10.87 -9.31 -5.61
N LEU A 184 -9.80 -8.53 -5.81
CA LEU A 184 -8.42 -9.02 -5.75
C LEU A 184 -7.98 -9.40 -4.32
N TYR A 185 -8.47 -8.67 -3.31
CA TYR A 185 -8.12 -8.87 -1.90
C TYR A 185 -9.12 -9.73 -1.13
N ALA A 186 -10.07 -10.38 -1.81
CA ALA A 186 -11.07 -11.24 -1.17
C ALA A 186 -10.41 -12.33 -0.30
N ASP A 187 -9.38 -13.00 -0.80
CA ASP A 187 -8.67 -14.04 -0.05
C ASP A 187 -7.89 -13.49 1.16
N TYR A 188 -7.42 -12.23 1.08
CA TYR A 188 -6.78 -11.57 2.23
C TYR A 188 -7.80 -11.43 3.37
N SER A 189 -9.06 -11.11 3.07
CA SER A 189 -10.13 -11.06 4.08
C SER A 189 -10.42 -12.42 4.74
N LEU A 190 -9.88 -13.51 4.18
CA LEU A 190 -9.96 -14.89 4.70
C LEU A 190 -8.67 -15.32 5.43
N GLY A 191 -7.65 -14.47 5.48
CA GLY A 191 -6.36 -14.78 6.08
C GLY A 191 -5.33 -15.39 5.12
N PHE A 192 -5.61 -15.39 3.80
CA PHE A 192 -4.72 -15.94 2.77
C PHE A 192 -4.15 -14.82 1.91
N SER A 193 -2.83 -14.69 1.88
CA SER A 193 -2.14 -13.62 1.14
C SER A 193 -1.20 -14.17 0.07
N ASN A 194 -0.68 -13.28 -0.77
CA ASN A 194 0.38 -13.57 -1.74
C ASN A 194 0.05 -14.73 -2.71
N GLY A 195 -1.23 -14.84 -3.11
CA GLY A 195 -1.70 -15.85 -4.05
C GLY A 195 -2.01 -17.22 -3.42
N ALA A 196 -1.92 -17.34 -2.10
CA ALA A 196 -2.35 -18.55 -1.39
C ALA A 196 -3.86 -18.79 -1.62
N ILE A 197 -4.22 -20.06 -1.82
CA ILE A 197 -5.60 -20.47 -2.12
C ILE A 197 -6.28 -20.90 -0.80
N PRO A 198 -7.40 -20.28 -0.40
CA PRO A 198 -8.15 -20.70 0.77
C PRO A 198 -8.70 -22.14 0.63
N PRO A 199 -8.85 -22.89 1.74
CA PRO A 199 -9.47 -24.21 1.72
C PRO A 199 -10.85 -24.21 1.04
N GLY A 200 -11.05 -25.10 0.08
CA GLY A 200 -12.30 -25.23 -0.68
C GLY A 200 -12.41 -24.28 -1.87
N HIS A 201 -11.47 -23.36 -2.08
CA HIS A 201 -11.39 -22.57 -3.31
C HIS A 201 -10.58 -23.33 -4.38
N GLU A 202 -11.00 -23.25 -5.64
CA GLU A 202 -10.25 -23.84 -6.76
C GLU A 202 -9.07 -22.96 -7.21
N ARG A 203 -9.13 -21.65 -6.94
CA ARG A 203 -8.18 -20.65 -7.42
C ARG A 203 -8.05 -19.49 -6.44
N SER A 204 -6.96 -18.74 -6.56
CA SER A 204 -6.79 -17.49 -5.80
C SER A 204 -7.62 -16.36 -6.41
N ALA A 205 -8.06 -15.43 -5.58
CA ALA A 205 -8.59 -14.14 -5.97
C ALA A 205 -7.62 -13.31 -6.83
N LEU A 206 -6.31 -13.59 -6.77
CA LEU A 206 -5.30 -12.93 -7.63
C LEU A 206 -5.10 -13.61 -8.98
N ASP A 207 -5.75 -14.75 -9.24
CA ASP A 207 -5.68 -15.43 -10.54
C ASP A 207 -6.28 -14.53 -11.63
N PRO A 208 -5.53 -14.12 -12.67
CA PRO A 208 -6.00 -13.21 -13.69
C PRO A 208 -6.89 -13.86 -14.77
N THR A 209 -7.06 -15.19 -14.75
CA THR A 209 -7.79 -15.94 -15.80
C THR A 209 -9.25 -15.55 -15.95
N ILE A 210 -9.89 -15.07 -14.87
CA ILE A 210 -11.25 -14.55 -14.92
C ILE A 210 -11.17 -13.01 -14.85
N PRO A 211 -11.61 -12.27 -15.88
CA PRO A 211 -11.64 -10.80 -15.83
C PRO A 211 -12.42 -10.25 -14.63
N LEU A 212 -11.94 -9.18 -14.00
CA LEU A 212 -12.54 -8.62 -12.77
C LEU A 212 -14.01 -8.21 -12.97
N ASN A 213 -14.36 -7.67 -14.13
CA ASN A 213 -15.73 -7.28 -14.47
C ASN A 213 -16.72 -8.47 -14.60
N GLN A 214 -16.22 -9.72 -14.63
CA GLN A 214 -17.04 -10.93 -14.65
C GLN A 214 -17.13 -11.61 -13.28
N ARG A 215 -16.39 -11.12 -12.27
CA ARG A 215 -16.40 -11.68 -10.93
C ARG A 215 -17.53 -11.04 -10.11
N PRO A 216 -18.28 -11.83 -9.31
CA PRO A 216 -19.21 -11.25 -8.34
C PRO A 216 -18.45 -10.47 -7.27
N MET A 217 -19.14 -9.54 -6.60
CA MET A 217 -18.57 -8.91 -5.41
C MET A 217 -18.41 -9.92 -4.28
N PRO A 218 -17.26 -9.95 -3.58
CA PRO A 218 -17.09 -10.82 -2.44
C PRO A 218 -18.02 -10.38 -1.30
N PRO A 219 -18.52 -11.31 -0.47
CA PRO A 219 -19.40 -10.95 0.64
C PRO A 219 -18.65 -10.06 1.64
N ARG A 220 -19.33 -9.02 2.13
CA ARG A 220 -18.86 -8.28 3.31
C ARG A 220 -18.91 -9.18 4.54
N ARG A 221 -18.08 -8.86 5.53
CA ARG A 221 -17.90 -9.64 6.76
C ARG A 221 -18.19 -8.83 8.03
N VAL A 222 -18.93 -7.73 7.86
CA VAL A 222 -19.60 -7.02 8.96
C VAL A 222 -20.64 -7.95 9.58
N ALA A 223 -20.61 -8.07 10.91
CA ALA A 223 -21.61 -8.78 11.69
C ALA A 223 -22.90 -7.97 11.81
#